data_AF-A0A0F9MSA4-F1
#
_entry.id   AF-A0A0F9MSA4-F1
#
_cell.length_a   1.000
_cell.length_b   1.000
_cell.length_c   1.000
_cell.angle_alpha   90.00
_cell.angle_beta   90.00
_cell.angle_gamma   90.00
#
_symmetry.space_group_name_H-M   'P 1'
#
loop_
_entity.id
_entity.type
_entity.pdbx_description
1 polymer ?
#
loop_
_entity_poly.entity_id
_entity_poly.type
_entity_poly.pdbx_seq_one_letter_code
_entity_poly.pdbx_strand_id
1 'polypeptide(L)'
;MLRVEKLICKDPKFFKGCKWRRTTLKYPDENLALLESRLEKMVLKTGVACRIFHSQKGLLLTIKKGHDKKLFVQDYGNLPLTS
;
A
#
# COMPACT_ATOMS: atom_id res chain seq x y z
N MET A 1 -1.27 -1.31 15.32
CA MET A 1 -0.59 -2.38 14.55
C MET A 1 -0.83 -2.19 13.06
N LEU A 2 0.25 -2.08 12.28
CA LEU A 2 0.23 -1.93 10.83
C LEU A 2 0.16 -3.29 10.13
N ARG A 3 -0.60 -3.33 9.03
CA ARG A 3 -0.74 -4.46 8.12
C ARG A 3 -0.55 -3.98 6.70
N VAL A 4 0.09 -4.78 5.88
CA VAL A 4 0.31 -4.46 4.46
C VAL A 4 -0.58 -5.35 3.59
N GLU A 5 -1.18 -4.76 2.56
CA GLU A 5 -1.84 -5.49 1.50
C GLU A 5 -1.17 -5.17 0.17
N LYS A 6 -1.02 -6.20 -0.67
CA LYS A 6 -0.47 -6.08 -2.02
C LYS A 6 -1.58 -6.31 -3.04
N LEU A 7 -1.58 -5.55 -4.13
CA LEU A 7 -2.51 -5.75 -5.22
C LEU A 7 -2.02 -6.91 -6.08
N ILE A 8 -2.75 -8.02 -6.08
CA ILE A 8 -2.42 -9.20 -6.89
C ILE A 8 -3.51 -9.37 -7.94
N CYS A 9 -3.10 -9.36 -9.20
CA CYS A 9 -3.99 -9.59 -10.34
C CYS A 9 -3.89 -11.05 -10.79
N LYS A 10 -5.04 -11.66 -11.09
CA LYS A 10 -5.09 -12.99 -11.71
C LYS A 10 -4.43 -12.95 -13.08
N ASP A 11 -4.65 -11.85 -13.81
CA ASP A 11 -3.95 -11.55 -15.04
C ASP A 11 -3.23 -10.19 -14.92
N PRO A 12 -1.91 -10.18 -14.68
CA PRO A 12 -1.13 -8.96 -14.50
C PRO A 12 -0.90 -8.19 -15.81
N LYS A 13 -1.02 -8.82 -16.98
CA LYS A 13 -0.86 -8.13 -18.28
C LYS A 13 -2.03 -7.18 -18.56
N PHE A 14 -3.23 -7.58 -18.14
CA PHE A 14 -4.45 -6.82 -18.39
C PHE A 14 -5.04 -6.16 -17.13
N PHE A 15 -4.32 -6.25 -16.00
CA PHE A 15 -4.81 -5.80 -14.69
C PHE A 15 -6.23 -6.29 -14.38
N LYS A 16 -6.54 -7.53 -14.78
CA LYS A 16 -7.89 -8.11 -14.66
C LYS A 16 -7.99 -8.98 -13.41
N GLY A 17 -9.08 -8.83 -12.67
CA GLY A 17 -9.34 -9.60 -11.46
C GLY A 17 -8.35 -9.30 -10.33
N CYS A 18 -7.90 -8.05 -10.22
CA CYS A 18 -7.00 -7.62 -9.15
C CYS A 18 -7.72 -7.61 -7.80
N LYS A 19 -7.07 -8.21 -6.79
CA LYS A 19 -7.55 -8.23 -5.41
C LYS A 19 -6.42 -7.87 -4.47
N TRP A 20 -6.76 -7.12 -3.43
CA TRP A 20 -5.84 -6.85 -2.33
C TRP A 20 -5.68 -8.09 -1.48
N ARG A 21 -4.44 -8.56 -1.36
CA ARG A 21 -4.06 -9.72 -0.55
C ARG A 21 -3.21 -9.25 0.62
N ARG A 22 -3.67 -9.60 1.84
CA ARG A 22 -2.93 -9.34 3.08
C ARG A 22 -1.62 -10.10 3.11
N THR A 23 -0.55 -9.44 3.53
CA THR A 23 0.66 -10.13 3.95
C THR A 23 0.46 -10.69 5.35
N THR A 24 1.17 -11.76 5.68
CA THR A 24 1.20 -12.35 7.03
C THR A 24 2.01 -11.50 8.02
N LEU A 25 2.76 -10.52 7.52
CA LEU A 25 3.65 -9.66 8.30
C LEU A 25 2.84 -8.54 8.95
N LYS A 26 2.98 -8.44 10.27
CA LYS A 26 2.44 -7.35 11.09
C LYS A 26 3.61 -6.49 11.56
N TYR A 27 3.44 -5.18 11.54
CA TYR A 27 4.47 -4.22 11.92
C TYR A 27 3.96 -3.31 13.03
N PRO A 28 4.77 -2.99 14.04
CA PRO A 28 4.41 -1.97 15.04
C PRO A 28 4.27 -0.60 14.37
N ASP A 29 3.47 0.29 14.98
CA ASP A 29 3.05 1.55 14.36
C ASP A 29 4.18 2.57 14.24
N GLU A 30 5.16 2.51 15.13
CA GLU A 30 6.40 3.31 15.10
C GLU A 30 7.20 3.13 13.80
N ASN A 31 7.01 2.00 13.10
CA ASN A 31 7.73 1.69 11.88
C ASN A 31 7.04 2.20 10.60
N LEU A 32 6.02 3.07 10.69
CA LEU A 32 5.27 3.53 9.52
C LEU A 32 6.17 4.13 8.43
N ALA A 33 7.06 5.07 8.78
CA ALA A 33 7.96 5.73 7.82
C ALA A 33 8.97 4.75 7.19
N LEU A 34 9.49 3.81 8.00
CA LEU A 34 10.40 2.77 7.50
C LEU A 34 9.66 1.82 6.55
N LEU A 35 8.42 1.45 6.90
CA LEU A 35 7.58 0.57 6.10
C LEU A 35 7.23 1.23 4.77
N GLU A 36 6.84 2.49 4.79
CA GLU A 36 6.60 3.31 3.61
C GLU A 36 7.80 3.24 2.65
N SER A 37 8.99 3.68 3.07
CA SER A 37 10.18 3.67 2.20
C SER A 37 10.51 2.28 1.62
N ARG A 38 10.30 1.20 2.40
CA ARG A 38 10.49 -0.18 1.90
C ARG A 38 9.45 -0.55 0.83
N LEU A 39 8.19 -0.16 1.03
CA LEU A 39 7.12 -0.40 0.06
C LEU A 39 7.32 0.42 -1.21
N GLU A 40 7.76 1.67 -1.11
CA GLU A 40 8.08 2.51 -2.28
C GLU A 40 9.11 1.85 -3.19
N LYS A 41 10.24 1.40 -2.61
CA LYS A 41 11.30 0.70 -3.35
C LYS A 41 10.78 -0.58 -4.02
N MET A 42 9.92 -1.34 -3.32
CA MET A 42 9.32 -2.54 -3.86
C MET A 42 8.35 -2.23 -5.00
N VAL A 43 7.49 -1.22 -4.87
CA VAL A 43 6.53 -0.79 -5.90
C VAL A 43 7.27 -0.26 -7.12
N LEU A 44 8.36 0.50 -6.95
CA LEU A 44 9.20 0.94 -8.07
C LEU A 44 9.81 -0.24 -8.83
N LYS A 45 10.33 -1.23 -8.10
CA LYS A 45 11.00 -2.41 -8.68
C LYS A 45 10.02 -3.35 -9.37
N THR A 46 8.87 -3.62 -8.74
CA THR A 46 7.94 -4.68 -9.17
C THR A 46 6.72 -4.17 -9.93
N GLY A 47 6.39 -2.88 -9.80
CA GLY A 47 5.14 -2.30 -10.28
C GLY A 47 3.90 -2.70 -9.46
N VAL A 48 4.05 -3.55 -8.44
CA VAL A 48 2.94 -4.04 -7.63
C VAL A 48 2.51 -2.97 -6.63
N ALA A 49 1.27 -2.50 -6.74
CA ALA A 49 0.71 -1.55 -5.80
C ALA A 49 0.58 -2.18 -4.39
N CYS A 50 0.85 -1.39 -3.36
CA CYS A 50 0.78 -1.78 -1.96
C CYS A 50 -0.05 -0.78 -1.17
N ARG A 51 -0.69 -1.21 -0.10
CA ARG A 51 -1.39 -0.32 0.83
C ARG A 51 -1.16 -0.73 2.28
N ILE A 52 -1.07 0.26 3.17
CA ILE A 52 -0.86 0.08 4.61
C ILE A 52 -2.18 0.33 5.32
N PHE A 53 -2.60 -0.63 6.13
CA PHE A 53 -3.74 -0.54 7.03
C PHE A 53 -3.29 -0.48 8.48
N HIS A 54 -3.99 0.31 9.27
CA HIS A 54 -3.95 0.26 10.71
C HIS A 54 -5.21 -0.37 11.26
N SER A 55 -5.08 -1.20 12.30
CA SER A 55 -6.21 -1.92 12.90
C SER A 55 -7.30 -1.01 13.47
N GLN A 56 -6.95 0.20 13.93
CA GLN A 56 -7.89 1.15 14.52
C GLN A 56 -8.26 2.32 13.59
N LYS A 57 -7.35 2.70 12.69
CA LYS A 57 -7.52 3.91 11.84
C LYS A 57 -7.96 3.57 10.41
N GLY A 58 -8.02 2.29 10.05
CA GLY A 58 -8.36 1.87 8.70
C GLY A 58 -7.19 2.04 7.73
N LEU A 59 -7.48 2.41 6.49
CA LEU A 59 -6.46 2.61 5.45
C LEU A 59 -5.64 3.86 5.77
N LEU A 60 -4.31 3.71 5.86
CA LEU A 60 -3.41 4.84 6.11
C LEU A 60 -2.76 5.34 4.83
N LEU A 61 -2.25 4.43 3.99
CA LEU A 61 -1.41 4.81 2.86
C LEU A 61 -1.63 3.85 1.70
N THR A 62 -1.66 4.37 0.48
CA THR A 62 -1.60 3.56 -0.75
C THR A 62 -0.45 4.02 -1.62
N ILE A 63 0.39 3.09 -2.06
CA ILE A 63 1.55 3.32 -2.90
C ILE A 63 1.37 2.54 -4.20
N LYS A 64 1.43 3.22 -5.35
CA LYS A 64 1.35 2.61 -6.67
C LYS A 64 2.33 3.24 -7.64
N LYS A 65 2.73 2.48 -8.67
CA LYS A 65 3.55 2.99 -9.78
C LYS A 65 2.60 3.49 -10.87
N GLY A 66 2.77 4.74 -11.29
CA GLY A 66 2.02 5.33 -12.39
C GLY A 66 2.56 4.91 -13.76
N HIS A 67 1.81 5.27 -14.80
CA HIS A 67 2.15 4.97 -16.19
C HIS A 67 3.45 5.64 -16.64
N ASP A 68 3.76 6.81 -16.08
CA ASP A 68 4.98 7.58 -16.26
C ASP A 68 6.18 7.04 -15.45
N LYS A 69 6.07 5.85 -14.87
CA LYS A 69 7.03 5.22 -13.95
C LYS A 69 7.28 6.01 -12.66
N LYS A 70 6.55 7.09 -12.40
CA LYS A 70 6.62 7.82 -11.13
C LYS A 70 5.89 7.04 -10.04
N LEU A 71 6.35 7.23 -8.82
CA LEU A 71 5.68 6.68 -7.65
C LEU A 71 4.57 7.63 -7.21
N PHE A 72 3.38 7.08 -6.95
CA PHE A 72 2.26 7.80 -6.39
C PHE A 72 1.97 7.26 -5.01
N VAL A 73 2.10 8.13 -4.01
CA VAL A 73 1.78 7.86 -2.62
C VAL A 73 0.55 8.68 -2.26
N GLN A 74 -0.49 8.00 -1.78
CA GLN A 74 -1.72 8.62 -1.31
C GLN A 74 -1.85 8.35 0.18
N ASP A 75 -1.76 9.42 0.96
CA ASP A 75 -1.94 9.41 2.42
C ASP A 75 -3.40 9.68 2.78
N TYR A 76 -3.97 8.76 3.56
CA TYR A 76 -5.32 8.76 4.10
C TYR A 76 -5.32 8.93 5.63
N GLY A 77 -4.16 8.81 6.27
CA GLY A 77 -3.99 8.95 7.72
C GLY A 77 -4.20 10.38 8.23
N ASN A 78 -4.22 11.35 7.32
CA ASN A 78 -4.45 12.78 7.59
C ASN A 78 -5.85 13.29 7.18
N LEU A 79 -6.79 12.41 6.81
CA LEU A 79 -8.17 12.86 6.62
C LEU A 79 -8.73 13.30 7.98
N PRO A 80 -9.21 14.55 8.14
CA PRO A 80 -9.92 14.93 9.34
C PRO A 80 -11.10 13.97 9.49
N LEU A 81 -11.31 13.47 10.71
CA LEU A 81 -12.52 12.74 11.09
C LEU A 81 -13.70 13.67 10.84
N THR A 82 -14.25 13.63 9.64
CA THR A 82 -15.54 14.25 9.36
C THR A 82 -16.56 13.35 10.04
N SER A 83 -17.07 13.88 11.17
CA SER A 83 -18.23 13.36 11.90
C SER A 83 -19.49 13.49 11.06
#